data_AF-A0A7K4HF96-F1
#
_entry.id   AF-A0A7K4HF96-F1
#
_cell.length_a   1.000
_cell.length_b   1.000
_cell.length_c   1.000
_cell.angle_alpha   90.00
_cell.angle_beta   90.00
_cell.angle_gamma   90.00
#
_symmetry.space_group_name_H-M   'P 1'
#
loop_
_entity.id
_entity.type
_entity.pdbx_description
1 polymer ?
#
loop_
_entity_poly.entity_id
_entity_poly.type
_entity_poly.pdbx_seq_one_letter_code
_entity_poly.pdbx_strand_id
1 'polypeptide(L)'
;MSQSYKDFLEKYKIDDFKTNLKLSGHTKIDFYNDIDKLLRSMNTIFDKLATIGTLRGAQVLMAIAKLSGPDKVVNKTDVKNCLNIERLEKILPAIDYLEKAKYITIEEKTKRFHIIKLNEKDNPDLRVFREIIQKYWKSPREEVDQAEKWSK
;
A
#
# COMPACT_ATOMS: atom_id res chain seq x y z
N MET A 1 -10.68 -14.39 -1.25
CA MET A 1 -11.06 -12.97 -1.08
C MET A 1 -10.24 -12.41 0.06
N SER A 2 -9.48 -11.33 -0.15
CA SER A 2 -8.75 -10.66 0.92
C SER A 2 -9.73 -9.90 1.82
N GLN A 3 -9.46 -9.88 3.12
CA GLN A 3 -10.22 -9.09 4.08
C GLN A 3 -9.53 -7.75 4.27
N SER A 4 -10.29 -6.64 4.23
CA SER A 4 -9.75 -5.32 4.55
C SER A 4 -9.31 -5.27 6.01
N TYR A 5 -8.14 -4.66 6.25
CA TYR A 5 -7.63 -4.41 7.58
C TYR A 5 -8.52 -3.42 8.34
N LYS A 6 -9.05 -2.41 7.66
CA LYS A 6 -10.02 -1.47 8.25
C LYS A 6 -11.30 -2.17 8.68
N ASP A 7 -11.88 -2.99 7.81
CA ASP A 7 -13.13 -3.71 8.10
C ASP A 7 -12.91 -4.69 9.29
N PHE A 8 -11.73 -5.30 9.39
CA PHE A 8 -11.36 -6.14 10.53
C PHE A 8 -11.30 -5.35 11.85
N LEU A 9 -10.63 -4.19 11.86
CA LEU A 9 -10.54 -3.34 13.04
C LEU A 9 -11.92 -2.86 13.51
N GLU A 10 -12.79 -2.48 12.57
CA GLU A 10 -14.14 -2.02 12.85
C GLU A 10 -15.03 -3.15 13.38
N LYS A 11 -15.03 -4.32 12.71
CA LYS A 11 -15.82 -5.49 13.09
C LYS A 11 -15.58 -5.92 14.52
N TYR A 12 -14.31 -5.92 14.95
CA TYR A 12 -13.91 -6.37 16.29
C TYR A 12 -13.62 -5.22 17.26
N LYS A 13 -13.83 -3.97 16.85
CA LYS A 13 -13.59 -2.76 17.66
C LYS A 13 -12.22 -2.74 18.32
N ILE A 14 -11.19 -3.19 17.61
CA ILE A 14 -9.84 -3.36 18.18
C ILE A 14 -9.21 -2.00 18.53
N ASP A 15 -9.57 -0.95 17.79
CA ASP A 15 -9.12 0.42 18.03
C ASP A 15 -10.06 1.18 19.02
N ASP A 16 -11.07 0.52 19.61
CA ASP A 16 -11.99 1.13 20.59
C ASP A 16 -11.57 0.83 22.03
N PHE A 17 -10.81 1.75 22.62
CA PHE A 17 -10.38 1.67 24.03
C PHE A 17 -11.52 1.81 25.05
N LYS A 18 -12.76 2.06 24.62
CA LYS A 18 -13.92 2.16 25.51
C LYS A 18 -14.56 0.80 25.79
N THR A 19 -14.25 -0.22 24.99
CA THR A 19 -14.87 -1.54 25.12
C THR A 19 -13.85 -2.66 25.19
N ASN A 20 -14.09 -3.65 26.04
CA ASN A 20 -13.26 -4.86 26.08
C ASN A 20 -13.69 -5.79 24.94
N LEU A 21 -12.71 -6.30 24.17
CA LEU A 21 -12.95 -7.34 23.19
C LEU A 21 -13.50 -8.60 23.88
N LYS A 22 -14.79 -8.88 23.67
CA LYS A 22 -15.45 -10.09 24.19
C LYS A 22 -15.85 -10.99 23.04
N LEU A 23 -15.11 -12.08 22.86
CA LEU A 23 -15.40 -13.12 21.87
C LEU A 23 -16.07 -14.32 22.55
N SER A 24 -17.28 -14.67 22.12
CA SER A 24 -18.05 -15.84 22.58
C SER A 24 -18.15 -16.92 21.49
N GLY A 25 -17.92 -18.19 21.84
CA GLY A 25 -18.18 -19.34 20.97
C GLY A 25 -17.73 -19.15 19.52
N HIS A 26 -18.70 -19.12 18.60
CA HIS A 26 -18.50 -18.93 17.16
C HIS A 26 -17.73 -17.66 16.77
N THR A 27 -17.89 -16.55 17.51
CA THR A 27 -17.15 -15.31 17.21
C THR A 27 -15.64 -15.43 17.45
N LYS A 28 -15.19 -16.36 18.30
CA LYS A 28 -13.76 -16.67 18.42
C LYS A 28 -13.24 -17.31 17.14
N ILE A 29 -13.99 -18.26 16.58
CA ILE A 29 -13.64 -18.96 15.35
C ILE A 29 -13.59 -17.96 14.18
N ASP A 30 -14.58 -17.09 14.06
CA ASP A 30 -14.61 -16.04 13.04
C ASP A 30 -13.42 -15.09 13.17
N PHE A 31 -13.08 -14.67 14.39
CA PHE A 31 -11.92 -13.82 14.65
C PHE A 31 -10.62 -14.48 14.20
N TYR A 32 -10.40 -15.75 14.56
CA TYR A 32 -9.21 -16.49 14.13
C TYR A 32 -9.12 -16.65 12.62
N ASN A 33 -10.24 -17.00 11.97
CA ASN A 33 -10.29 -17.15 10.52
C ASN A 33 -10.01 -15.83 9.80
N ASP A 34 -10.52 -14.72 10.33
CA ASP A 34 -10.32 -13.39 9.77
C ASP A 34 -8.87 -12.90 9.96
N ILE A 35 -8.27 -13.16 11.13
CA ILE A 35 -6.83 -12.92 11.34
C ILE A 35 -5.98 -13.77 10.41
N ASP A 36 -6.27 -15.06 10.27
CA ASP A 36 -5.49 -15.97 9.41
C ASP A 36 -5.52 -15.49 7.95
N LYS A 37 -6.68 -15.01 7.47
CA LYS A 37 -6.79 -14.37 6.14
C LYS A 37 -5.89 -13.14 6.03
N LEU A 38 -5.89 -12.24 7.03
CA LEU A 38 -5.02 -11.06 7.02
C LEU A 38 -3.54 -11.45 7.00
N LEU A 39 -3.13 -12.41 7.82
CA LEU A 39 -1.75 -12.89 7.88
C LEU A 39 -1.31 -13.54 6.57
N ARG A 40 -2.18 -14.34 5.94
CA ARG A 40 -1.93 -14.91 4.59
C ARG A 40 -1.77 -13.82 3.55
N SER A 41 -2.67 -12.83 3.53
CA SER A 41 -2.56 -11.68 2.63
C SER A 41 -1.23 -10.93 2.85
N MET A 42 -0.85 -10.68 4.10
CA MET A 42 0.45 -10.08 4.43
C MET A 42 1.63 -10.92 3.93
N ASN A 43 1.60 -12.23 4.14
CA ASN A 43 2.65 -13.13 3.66
C ASN A 43 2.77 -13.09 2.12
N THR A 44 1.64 -13.15 1.40
CA THR A 44 1.61 -13.01 -0.06
C THR A 44 2.13 -11.65 -0.52
N ILE A 45 1.84 -10.57 0.20
CA ILE A 45 2.40 -9.24 -0.07
C ILE A 45 3.93 -9.24 0.11
N PHE A 46 4.43 -9.78 1.23
CA PHE A 46 5.87 -9.84 1.49
C PHE A 46 6.62 -10.68 0.45
N ASP A 47 6.05 -11.83 0.07
CA ASP A 47 6.60 -12.68 -0.98
C ASP A 47 6.66 -11.94 -2.33
N LYS A 48 5.57 -11.25 -2.69
CA LYS A 48 5.52 -10.37 -3.87
C LYS A 48 6.60 -9.27 -3.80
N LEU A 49 6.76 -8.60 -2.67
CA LEU A 49 7.78 -7.55 -2.51
C LEU A 49 9.21 -8.10 -2.61
N ALA A 50 9.49 -9.25 -1.99
CA ALA A 50 10.80 -9.90 -1.98
C ALA A 50 11.21 -10.43 -3.36
N THR A 51 10.23 -10.77 -4.20
CA THR A 51 10.45 -11.32 -5.54
C THR A 51 10.43 -10.26 -6.66
N ILE A 52 10.18 -8.99 -6.34
CA ILE A 52 10.30 -7.91 -7.32
C ILE A 52 11.75 -7.77 -7.76
N GLY A 53 12.02 -8.17 -9.00
CA GLY A 53 13.38 -8.23 -9.55
C GLY A 53 14.03 -6.89 -9.87
N THR A 54 13.44 -5.76 -9.48
CA THR A 54 14.02 -4.42 -9.74
C THR A 54 14.47 -3.77 -8.44
N LEU A 55 15.64 -3.13 -8.47
CA LEU A 55 16.29 -2.49 -7.31
C LEU A 55 15.37 -1.54 -6.52
N ARG A 56 14.37 -0.93 -7.19
CA ARG A 56 13.44 0.04 -6.60
C ARG A 56 11.96 -0.34 -6.70
N GLY A 57 11.63 -1.52 -7.23
CA GLY A 57 10.23 -1.84 -7.52
C GLY A 57 9.36 -1.96 -6.27
N ALA A 58 9.88 -2.56 -5.19
CA ALA A 58 9.18 -2.58 -3.91
C ALA A 58 8.93 -1.15 -3.38
N GLN A 59 9.94 -0.27 -3.41
CA GLN A 59 9.82 1.13 -2.98
C GLN A 59 8.79 1.91 -3.81
N VAL A 60 8.81 1.73 -5.13
CA VAL A 60 7.85 2.35 -6.06
C VAL A 60 6.43 1.86 -5.78
N LEU A 61 6.24 0.55 -5.57
CA LEU A 61 4.93 -0.02 -5.24
C LEU A 61 4.40 0.52 -3.90
N MET A 62 5.26 0.63 -2.89
CA MET A 62 4.91 1.25 -1.60
C MET A 62 4.54 2.73 -1.75
N ALA A 63 5.29 3.51 -2.52
CA ALA A 63 4.96 4.92 -2.79
C ALA A 63 3.61 5.06 -3.51
N ILE A 64 3.34 4.24 -4.53
CA ILE A 64 2.05 4.23 -5.22
C ILE A 64 0.93 3.90 -4.23
N ALA A 65 1.12 2.90 -3.36
CA ALA A 65 0.14 2.53 -2.35
C ALA A 65 -0.12 3.64 -1.32
N LYS A 66 0.95 4.31 -0.84
CA LYS A 66 0.85 5.45 0.08
C LYS A 66 0.02 6.60 -0.52
N LEU A 67 0.24 6.88 -1.81
CA LEU A 67 -0.41 7.99 -2.51
C LEU A 67 -1.82 7.64 -3.02
N SER A 68 -2.12 6.36 -3.24
CA SER A 68 -3.43 5.90 -3.75
C SER A 68 -4.58 6.27 -2.81
N GLY A 69 -5.77 6.54 -3.34
CA GLY A 69 -6.96 6.86 -2.55
C GLY A 69 -8.20 7.07 -3.42
N PRO A 70 -9.41 7.15 -2.83
CA PRO A 70 -10.67 7.21 -3.58
C PRO A 70 -10.72 8.31 -4.64
N ASP A 71 -10.12 9.47 -4.34
CA ASP A 71 -10.12 10.66 -5.20
C ASP A 71 -8.72 11.15 -5.56
N LYS A 72 -7.70 10.30 -5.40
CA LYS A 72 -6.30 10.68 -5.65
C LYS A 72 -5.84 10.17 -7.00
N VAL A 73 -5.46 11.13 -7.85
CA VAL A 73 -4.74 10.85 -9.09
C VAL A 73 -3.25 10.78 -8.75
N VAL A 74 -2.65 9.61 -8.94
CA VAL A 74 -1.21 9.40 -8.73
C VAL A 74 -0.51 9.40 -10.08
N ASN A 75 0.50 10.25 -10.26
CA ASN A 75 1.33 10.29 -11.45
C ASN A 75 2.79 9.92 -11.13
N LYS A 76 3.61 9.77 -12.17
CA LYS A 76 5.03 9.38 -12.05
C LYS A 76 5.84 10.38 -11.20
N THR A 77 5.55 11.68 -11.29
CA THR A 77 6.20 12.73 -10.50
C THR A 77 5.82 12.66 -9.03
N ASP A 78 4.56 12.35 -8.71
CA ASP A 78 4.12 12.19 -7.31
C ASP A 78 4.88 11.06 -6.63
N VAL A 79 5.00 9.92 -7.31
CA VAL A 79 5.78 8.76 -6.83
C VAL A 79 7.24 9.15 -6.59
N LYS A 80 7.85 9.87 -7.55
CA LYS A 80 9.22 10.37 -7.45
C LYS A 80 9.41 11.26 -6.22
N ASN A 81 8.48 12.19 -6.01
CA ASN A 81 8.51 13.13 -4.89
C ASN A 81 8.29 12.42 -3.56
N CYS A 82 7.35 11.47 -3.48
CA CYS A 82 7.11 10.63 -2.30
C CYS A 82 8.37 9.86 -1.88
N LEU A 83 9.15 9.37 -2.86
CA LEU A 83 10.41 8.67 -2.61
C LEU A 83 11.60 9.60 -2.36
N ASN A 84 11.40 10.92 -2.39
CA ASN A 84 12.47 11.92 -2.32
C ASN A 84 13.62 11.66 -3.31
N ILE A 85 13.27 11.35 -4.56
CA ILE A 85 14.23 11.11 -5.64
C ILE A 85 14.29 12.32 -6.58
N GLU A 86 15.48 12.76 -6.93
CA GLU A 86 15.65 13.92 -7.81
C GLU A 86 15.19 13.65 -9.25
N ARG A 87 15.65 12.53 -9.82
CA ARG A 87 15.55 12.19 -11.25
C ARG A 87 14.50 11.12 -11.51
N LEU A 88 13.59 11.38 -12.44
CA LEU A 88 12.46 10.49 -12.73
C LEU A 88 12.93 9.16 -13.35
N GLU A 89 14.00 9.19 -14.13
CA GLU A 89 14.59 8.05 -14.83
C GLU A 89 14.98 6.92 -13.88
N LYS A 90 15.26 7.24 -12.60
CA LYS A 90 15.62 6.26 -11.57
C LYS A 90 14.44 5.36 -11.17
N ILE A 91 13.19 5.76 -11.43
CA ILE A 91 12.00 4.98 -11.08
C ILE A 91 11.25 4.41 -12.29
N LEU A 92 11.52 4.87 -13.51
CA LEU A 92 10.83 4.39 -14.71
C LEU A 92 10.96 2.87 -14.92
N PRO A 93 12.15 2.25 -14.81
CA PRO A 93 12.28 0.80 -14.99
C PRO A 93 11.45 -0.01 -13.98
N ALA A 94 11.30 0.51 -12.76
CA ALA A 94 10.47 -0.10 -11.73
C ALA A 94 8.98 0.04 -12.05
N ILE A 95 8.53 1.21 -12.52
CA ILE A 95 7.14 1.42 -12.95
C ILE A 95 6.80 0.49 -14.11
N ASP A 96 7.64 0.43 -15.14
CA ASP A 96 7.42 -0.41 -16.32
C ASP A 96 7.37 -1.90 -15.94
N TYR A 97 8.22 -2.33 -15.00
CA TYR A 97 8.18 -3.70 -14.48
C TYR A 97 6.88 -3.98 -13.72
N LEU A 98 6.46 -3.08 -12.82
CA LEU A 98 5.26 -3.27 -12.01
C LEU A 98 3.99 -3.33 -12.86
N GLU A 99 3.94 -2.55 -13.94
CA GLU A 99 2.86 -2.61 -14.93
C GLU A 99 2.85 -3.96 -15.66
N LYS A 100 4.00 -4.38 -16.21
CA LYS A 100 4.13 -5.68 -16.89
C LYS A 100 3.78 -6.85 -15.99
N ALA A 101 4.18 -6.80 -14.72
CA ALA A 101 3.88 -7.79 -13.71
C ALA A 101 2.47 -7.63 -13.10
N LYS A 102 1.65 -6.72 -13.62
CA LYS A 102 0.24 -6.49 -13.25
C LYS A 102 -0.01 -6.08 -11.79
N TYR A 103 1.00 -5.52 -11.12
CA TYR A 103 0.83 -4.90 -9.80
C TYR A 103 0.09 -3.56 -9.88
N ILE A 104 0.30 -2.85 -10.99
CA ILE A 104 -0.33 -1.55 -11.26
C ILE A 104 -0.95 -1.54 -12.65
N THR A 105 -1.86 -0.61 -12.86
CA THR A 105 -2.37 -0.23 -14.17
C THR A 105 -2.03 1.23 -14.44
N ILE A 106 -1.74 1.55 -15.70
CA ILE A 106 -1.47 2.91 -16.14
C ILE A 106 -2.54 3.32 -17.16
N GLU A 107 -3.27 4.39 -16.85
CA GLU A 107 -4.21 5.00 -17.78
C GLU A 107 -3.58 6.25 -18.39
N GLU A 108 -3.38 6.24 -19.70
CA GLU A 108 -2.93 7.42 -20.44
C GLU A 108 -4.07 8.42 -20.58
N LYS A 109 -3.89 9.62 -20.00
CA LYS A 109 -4.80 10.76 -20.22
C LYS A 109 -4.25 11.69 -21.30
N THR A 110 -2.92 11.88 -21.33
CA THR A 110 -2.19 12.60 -22.39
C THR A 110 -0.80 11.99 -22.55
N LYS A 111 -0.07 12.31 -23.63
CA LYS A 111 1.32 11.86 -23.86
C LYS A 111 2.27 12.13 -22.69
N ARG A 112 1.99 13.13 -21.83
CA ARG A 112 2.83 13.50 -20.68
C ARG A 112 2.21 13.14 -19.33
N PHE A 113 0.92 12.83 -19.27
CA PHE A 113 0.18 12.60 -18.03
C PHE A 113 -0.42 11.21 -17.99
N HIS A 114 0.13 10.39 -17.10
CA HIS A 114 -0.22 9.00 -16.88
C HIS A 114 -0.78 8.87 -15.46
N ILE A 115 -1.95 8.26 -15.33
CA ILE A 115 -2.56 7.94 -14.04
C ILE A 115 -2.16 6.53 -13.66
N ILE A 116 -1.51 6.38 -12.51
CA ILE A 116 -1.08 5.10 -11.97
C ILE A 116 -2.08 4.65 -10.91
N LYS A 117 -2.55 3.41 -11.00
CA LYS A 117 -3.46 2.79 -10.03
C LYS A 117 -2.93 1.44 -9.58
N LEU A 118 -3.16 1.06 -8.32
CA LEU A 118 -2.95 -0.31 -7.87
C LEU A 118 -3.97 -1.23 -8.54
N ASN A 119 -3.53 -2.41 -9.00
CA ASN A 119 -4.42 -3.40 -9.60
C ASN A 119 -5.15 -4.23 -8.53
N GLU A 120 -5.95 -3.57 -7.69
CA GLU A 120 -6.70 -4.22 -6.60
C GLU A 120 -7.77 -5.19 -7.11
N LYS A 121 -8.22 -5.03 -8.36
CA LYS A 121 -9.23 -5.88 -9.00
C LYS A 121 -8.68 -7.30 -9.22
N ASP A 122 -7.50 -7.42 -9.83
CA ASP A 122 -6.89 -8.73 -10.10
C ASP A 122 -6.05 -9.22 -8.91
N ASN A 123 -5.59 -8.30 -8.05
CA ASN A 123 -4.80 -8.59 -6.87
C ASN A 123 -5.44 -8.00 -5.61
N PRO A 124 -6.43 -8.68 -5.00
CA PRO A 124 -7.19 -8.14 -3.87
C PRO A 124 -6.32 -7.92 -2.61
N ASP A 125 -5.19 -8.62 -2.48
CA ASP A 125 -4.22 -8.37 -1.40
C ASP A 125 -3.61 -6.96 -1.46
N LEU A 126 -3.58 -6.32 -2.63
CA LEU A 126 -3.08 -4.94 -2.76
C LEU A 126 -3.92 -3.93 -1.97
N ARG A 127 -5.21 -4.24 -1.72
CA ARG A 127 -6.05 -3.41 -0.84
C ARG A 127 -5.52 -3.41 0.60
N VAL A 128 -5.19 -4.59 1.12
CA VAL A 128 -4.61 -4.75 2.47
C VAL A 128 -3.24 -4.10 2.54
N PHE A 129 -2.41 -4.31 1.51
CA PHE A 129 -1.12 -3.64 1.37
C PHE A 129 -1.26 -2.11 1.44
N ARG A 130 -2.18 -1.54 0.65
CA ARG A 130 -2.44 -0.10 0.64
C ARG A 130 -2.81 0.42 2.04
N GLU A 131 -3.72 -0.26 2.72
CA GLU A 131 -4.17 0.13 4.06
C GLU A 131 -3.03 0.10 5.09
N ILE A 132 -2.19 -0.94 5.06
CA ILE A 132 -1.01 -1.06 5.92
C ILE A 132 0.01 0.04 5.62
N ILE A 133 0.35 0.24 4.35
CA ILE A 133 1.34 1.25 3.95
C ILE A 133 0.88 2.66 4.31
N GLN A 134 -0.39 2.97 4.10
CA GLN A 134 -0.94 4.28 4.47
C GLN A 134 -0.87 4.55 5.97
N LYS A 135 -1.16 3.54 6.80
CA LYS A 135 -1.21 3.67 8.26
C LYS A 135 0.19 3.67 8.89
N TYR A 136 1.10 2.82 8.42
CA TYR A 136 2.34 2.51 9.15
C TYR A 136 3.62 2.97 8.46
N TRP A 137 3.66 3.03 7.14
CA TRP A 137 4.89 3.38 6.44
C TRP A 137 5.03 4.90 6.33
N LYS A 138 6.19 5.41 6.78
CA LYS A 138 6.62 6.79 6.50
C LYS A 138 7.41 6.80 5.20
N SER A 139 7.01 7.66 4.28
CA SER A 139 7.74 7.85 3.03
C SER A 139 9.05 8.60 3.27
N PRO A 140 10.09 8.40 2.43
CA PRO A 140 11.34 9.16 2.54
C PRO A 140 11.14 10.68 2.55
N ARG A 141 10.13 11.18 1.82
CA ARG A 141 9.79 12.60 1.85
C ARG A 141 9.27 13.06 3.22
N GLU A 142 8.37 12.30 3.84
CA GLU A 142 7.85 12.60 5.18
C GLU A 142 8.98 12.60 6.23
N GLU A 143 9.97 11.72 6.09
CA GLU A 143 11.13 11.68 6.99
C GLU A 143 12.01 12.93 6.87
N VAL A 144 12.28 13.39 5.65
CA VAL A 144 13.01 14.63 5.40
C VAL A 144 12.25 15.84 5.92
N ASP A 145 10.95 15.94 5.61
CA ASP A 145 10.10 17.04 6.08
C ASP A 145 10.00 17.05 7.62
N GLN A 146 10.07 15.89 8.29
CA GLN A 146 10.12 15.79 9.75
C GLN A 146 11.48 16.26 10.31
N ALA A 147 12.59 15.87 9.68
CA ALA A 147 13.94 16.28 10.10
C ALA A 147 14.11 17.81 9.97
N GLU A 148 13.65 18.41 8.88
CA GLU A 148 13.70 19.86 8.66
C GLU A 148 12.93 20.66 9.74
N LYS A 149 11.85 20.09 10.29
CA LYS A 149 11.09 20.72 11.37
C LYS A 149 11.82 20.72 12.70
N TRP A 150 12.70 19.76 12.96
CA TRP A 150 13.47 19.67 14.19
C TRP A 150 14.76 20.49 14.16
N SER A 151 15.20 20.92 12.97
CA SER A 151 16.33 21.83 12.80
C SER A 151 15.95 23.32 12.86
N LYS A 152 14.67 23.65 13.02
CA LYS A 152 14.14 25.00 13.20
C LYS A 152 13.75 25.23 14.66
#